data_AF-A0A0S7X2I2-F1
#
_entry.id   AF-A0A0S7X2I2-F1
#
_cell.length_a   1.000
_cell.length_b   1.000
_cell.length_c   1.000
_cell.angle_alpha   90.00
_cell.angle_beta   90.00
_cell.angle_gamma   90.00
#
_symmetry.space_group_name_H-M   'P 1'
#
loop_
_entity.id
_entity.type
_entity.pdbx_description
1 polymer ?
#
loop_
_entity_poly.entity_id
_entity_poly.type
_entity_poly.pdbx_seq_one_letter_code
_entity_poly.pdbx_strand_id
1 'polypeptide(L)' 'GDIVRAIDGPLAPIPCASRTAPHRDPDCPYPYETCWLRRLMLRVRDNISAVLDRETLAEMAAEAAKVPRKPDSRP' A
#
# COMPACT_ATOMS: atom_id res chain seq x y z
N GLY A 1 -1.42 -0.28 -9.23
CA GLY A 1 -1.87 -0.97 -8.01
C GLY A 1 -1.59 -2.46 -8.05
N ASP A 2 -1.91 -3.11 -9.16
CA ASP A 2 -1.83 -4.58 -9.29
C ASP A 2 -0.43 -5.15 -9.08
N ILE A 3 0.60 -4.52 -9.66
CA ILE A 3 1.99 -4.95 -9.49
C ILE A 3 2.42 -4.92 -8.02
N VAL A 4 2.10 -3.84 -7.30
CA VAL A 4 2.41 -3.73 -5.85
C VAL A 4 1.76 -4.88 -5.09
N ARG A 5 0.50 -5.20 -5.38
CA ARG A 5 -0.20 -6.29 -4.70
C ARG A 5 0.36 -7.68 -5.05
N ALA A 6 0.85 -7.85 -6.27
CA ALA A 6 1.45 -9.11 -6.71
C ALA A 6 2.80 -9.37 -6.02
N ILE A 7 3.56 -8.32 -5.70
CA ILE A 7 4.89 -8.43 -5.08
C ILE A 7 4.80 -8.41 -3.55
N ASP A 8 4.15 -7.40 -2.99
CA ASP A 8 4.13 -7.13 -1.54
C ASP A 8 2.92 -7.78 -0.84
N GLY A 9 1.99 -8.34 -1.60
CA GLY A 9 0.74 -8.87 -1.07
C GLY A 9 -0.32 -7.79 -0.85
N PRO A 10 -1.35 -8.05 -0.01
CA PRO A 10 -2.46 -7.12 0.18
C PRO A 10 -2.00 -5.74 0.67
N LEU A 11 -2.42 -4.68 -0.02
CA LEU A 11 -2.18 -3.31 0.42
C LEU A 11 -2.85 -3.08 1.78
N ALA A 12 -2.03 -2.95 2.82
CA ALA A 12 -2.46 -2.74 4.20
C ALA A 12 -1.39 -1.95 4.99
N PRO A 13 -1.68 -0.72 5.47
CA PRO A 13 -0.75 0.06 6.29
C PRO A 13 -0.39 -0.60 7.61
N ILE A 14 -1.28 -1.44 8.14
CA ILE A 14 -1.07 -2.30 9.31
C ILE A 14 -1.75 -3.66 9.06
N PRO A 15 -1.28 -4.77 9.67
CA PRO A 15 -1.75 -6.12 9.34
C PRO A 15 -3.27 -6.32 9.49
N CYS A 16 -3.90 -5.69 10.49
CA CYS A 16 -5.34 -5.82 10.74
C CYS A 16 -6.22 -5.00 9.77
N ALA A 17 -5.62 -4.07 9.02
CA ALA A 17 -6.28 -3.18 8.06
C ALA A 17 -6.18 -3.67 6.60
N SER A 18 -5.99 -4.98 6.39
CA SER A 18 -6.16 -5.62 5.10
C SER A 18 -7.63 -5.94 4.83
N ARG A 19 -8.09 -5.73 3.59
CA ARG A 19 -9.45 -6.09 3.15
C ARG A 19 -9.57 -7.57 2.73
N THR A 20 -8.49 -8.16 2.22
CA THR A 20 -8.52 -9.51 1.62
C THR A 20 -7.87 -10.57 2.50
N ALA A 21 -6.94 -10.17 3.38
CA ALA A 21 -6.29 -11.06 4.33
C ALA A 21 -6.00 -10.34 5.65
N PRO A 22 -7.02 -9.95 6.43
CA PRO A 22 -6.81 -9.29 7.71
C PRO A 22 -6.17 -10.21 8.75
N HIS A 23 -5.13 -9.71 9.41
CA HIS A 23 -4.60 -10.34 10.62
C HIS A 23 -5.39 -9.91 11.86
N ARG A 24 -5.82 -10.88 12.67
CA ARG A 24 -6.50 -10.67 13.96
C ARG A 24 -5.52 -11.08 15.07
N ASP A 25 -4.79 -10.11 15.57
CA ASP A 25 -3.83 -10.31 16.66
C ASP A 25 -4.60 -10.55 17.98
N PRO A 26 -4.40 -11.71 18.66
CA PRO A 26 -5.06 -11.99 19.93
C PRO A 26 -4.62 -11.05 21.07
N ASP A 27 -3.43 -10.46 20.97
CA ASP A 27 -2.88 -9.55 21.99
C ASP A 27 -3.32 -8.10 21.77
N CYS A 28 -4.14 -7.84 20.75
CA CYS A 28 -4.71 -6.52 20.51
C CYS A 28 -5.72 -6.16 21.62
N PRO A 29 -5.53 -5.05 22.36
CA PRO A 29 -6.41 -4.70 23.48
C PRO A 29 -7.79 -4.21 23.06
N TYR A 30 -8.01 -3.97 21.77
CA TYR A 30 -9.28 -3.47 21.22
C TYR A 30 -9.97 -4.54 20.39
N PRO A 31 -11.30 -4.73 20.55
CA PRO A 31 -12.05 -5.66 19.72
C PRO A 31 -11.90 -5.31 18.23
N TYR A 32 -11.65 -6.32 17.40
CA TYR A 32 -11.30 -6.15 16.00
C TYR A 32 -12.38 -5.40 15.20
N GLU A 33 -13.65 -5.68 15.48
CA GLU A 33 -14.83 -5.15 14.79
C GLU A 33 -15.04 -3.66 15.07
N THR A 34 -14.69 -3.20 16.28
CA THR A 34 -14.97 -1.84 16.75
C THR A 34 -13.73 -0.95 16.84
N CYS A 35 -12.53 -1.53 16.73
CA CYS A 35 -11.25 -0.83 16.77
C CYS A 35 -11.24 0.38 15.83
N TRP A 36 -11.16 1.59 16.41
CA TRP A 36 -11.20 2.85 15.69
C TRP A 36 -9.96 3.04 14.82
N LEU A 37 -8.79 2.58 15.29
CA LEU A 37 -7.52 2.68 14.56
C LEU A 37 -7.57 1.82 13.29
N ARG A 38 -8.08 0.58 13.39
CA ARG A 38 -8.28 -0.27 12.21
C ARG A 38 -9.18 0.39 11.18
N ARG A 39 -10.31 0.99 11.61
CA ARG A 39 -11.23 1.70 10.71
C ARG A 39 -10.55 2.91 10.03
N LEU A 40 -9.74 3.66 10.77
CA LEU A 40 -8.93 4.74 10.18
C LEU A 40 -7.96 4.19 9.13
N MET A 41 -7.23 3.12 9.46
CA MET A 41 -6.24 2.53 8.57
C MET A 41 -6.84 1.88 7.34
N LEU A 42 -8.06 1.35 7.42
CA LEU A 42 -8.81 0.91 6.23
C LEU A 42 -9.11 2.07 5.27
N ARG A 43 -9.46 3.27 5.79
CA ARG A 43 -9.64 4.45 4.95
C ARG A 43 -8.32 4.91 4.33
N VAL A 44 -7.23 4.92 5.09
CA VAL A 44 -5.89 5.22 4.57
C VAL A 44 -5.51 4.25 3.46
N ARG A 45 -5.71 2.95 3.69
CA ARG A 45 -5.53 1.89 2.69
C ARG A 45 -6.31 2.16 1.41
N ASP A 46 -7.58 2.53 1.52
CA ASP A 46 -8.44 2.80 0.37
C ASP A 46 -7.97 4.02 -0.42
N ASN A 47 -7.51 5.06 0.26
CA ASN A 47 -6.93 6.23 -0.40
C ASN A 47 -5.63 5.90 -1.14
N ILE A 48 -4.73 5.13 -0.53
CA ILE A 48 -3.48 4.67 -1.19
C ILE A 48 -3.83 3.80 -2.41
N SER A 49 -4.79 2.88 -2.26
CA SER A 49 -5.29 2.05 -3.36
C SER A 49 -5.82 2.91 -4.51
N ALA A 50 -6.66 3.90 -4.21
CA ALA A 50 -7.27 4.75 -5.22
C ALA A 50 -6.24 5.56 -6.03
N VAL A 51 -5.13 5.97 -5.41
CA VAL A 51 -4.00 6.58 -6.13
C VAL A 51 -3.35 5.54 -7.03
N LEU A 52 -2.88 4.43 -6.45
CA LEU A 52 -2.11 3.43 -7.19
C LEU A 52 -2.91 2.76 -8.33
N ASP A 53 -4.23 2.62 -8.18
CA ASP A 53 -5.10 1.98 -9.18
C ASP A 53 -5.41 2.90 -10.37
N ARG A 54 -5.04 4.18 -10.29
CA ARG A 54 -5.16 5.16 -11.39
C ARG A 54 -3.85 5.38 -12.14
N GLU A 55 -2.75 4.79 -11.68
CA GLU A 55 -1.43 4.91 -12.29
C GLU A 55 -1.14 3.69 -13.16
N THR A 56 -0.58 3.92 -14.36
CA THR A 56 -0.06 2.85 -15.23
C THR A 56 1.46 2.80 -15.22
N LEU A 57 2.03 1.62 -15.51
CA LEU A 57 3.48 1.47 -15.69
C LEU A 57 4.01 2.36 -16.82
N ALA A 58 3.22 2.56 -17.87
CA ALA A 58 3.60 3.39 -19.02
C ALA A 58 3.74 4.86 -18.63
N GLU A 59 2.76 5.43 -17.92
CA GLU A 59 2.81 6.81 -17.43
C GLU A 59 3.97 7.01 -16.45
N MET A 60 4.14 6.10 -15.48
CA MET A 60 5.26 6.17 -14.54
C MET A 60 6.63 6.07 -15.24
N ALA A 61 6.76 5.22 -16.27
CA ALA A 61 7.98 5.12 -17.06
C ALA A 61 8.27 6.42 -17.84
N ALA A 62 7.22 7.04 -18.41
CA ALA A 62 7.34 8.31 -19.10
C ALA A 62 7.76 9.45 -18.15
N GLU A 63 7.19 9.52 -16.94
CA GLU A 63 7.60 10.48 -15.91
C GLU A 63 9.04 10.25 -15.44
N ALA A 64 9.41 8.98 -15.19
CA ALA A 64 10.76 8.62 -14.76
C ALA A 64 11.84 9.01 -15.80
N ALA A 65 11.51 8.97 -17.09
CA ALA A 65 12.43 9.38 -18.17
C ALA A 65 12.73 10.89 -18.16
N LYS A 66 11.86 11.72 -17.58
CA LYS A 66 12.06 13.18 -17.47
C LYS A 66 13.00 13.56 -16.33
N VAL A 67 13.15 12.69 -15.34
CA VAL A 67 13.96 12.96 -14.14
C VAL A 67 15.43 12.62 -14.43
N PRO A 68 16.39 13.57 -14.28
CA PRO A 68 17.80 13.28 -14.47
C PRO A 68 18.28 12.17 -13.53
N ARG A 69 18.92 11.14 -14.09
CA ARG A 69 19.52 10.08 -13.26
C ARG A 69 20.78 10.62 -12.57
N LYS A 70 20.92 10.30 -11.28
CA LYS A 70 22.22 10.46 -10.60
C LYS A 70 23.25 9.59 -11.33
N PRO A 71 24.50 10.05 -11.49
CA PRO A 71 25.56 9.23 -12.08
C PRO A 71 25.72 7.93 -11.29
N ASP A 72 25.93 6.82 -12.01
CA ASP A 72 26.12 5.51 -11.37
C ASP A 72 27.41 5.55 -10.54
N SER A 73 27.26 5.26 -9.24
CA SER A 73 28.35 5.22 -8.27
C SER A 73 28.74 3.79 -7.88
N ARG A 74 28.25 2.77 -8.60
CA ARG A 74 28.72 1.39 -8.39
C ARG A 74 30.17 1.23 -8.89
N PRO A 75 31.00 0.47 -8.12
CA PRO A 75 32.38 0.17 -8.50
C PRO A 75 32.48 -0.77 -9.70
#